data_AF-A0A7S1VPB7-F1
#
_entry.id   AF-A0A7S1VPB7-F1
#
_cell.length_a   1.000
_cell.length_b   1.000
_cell.length_c   1.000
_cell.angle_alpha   90.00
_cell.angle_beta   90.00
_cell.angle_gamma   90.00
#
_symmetry.space_group_name_H-M   'P 1'
#
loop_
_entity.id
_entity.type
_entity.pdbx_description
1 polymer ?
#
loop_
_entity_poly.entity_id
_entity_poly.type
_entity_poly.pdbx_seq_one_letter_code
_entity_poly.pdbx_strand_id
1 'polypeptide(L)'
;MEGTGLRSEDVVTDWKKIQASIMDGGDMKIFRGEGADGFLKAIRNEVDASARFRALVDLDGSSPEKMESLPLFFNHIREGKVGSLVPVPLDFSTIPVSSNYALSIQRPGDLSTLFWKETPADEEFAVEVECATLNFKDVMIALGKLNVERPVIGIEFSGIDRNTGKLVMGVGRTDMIASRVKPLLTWEVDHLRPEQAATIPLAYCTSLFALFLKAGLRKGQTVLIHAGSGAVGHSAIYLCQKRGIEVFTTCSSTKREYVKKTFGLDDGHVGNSRDTTFRELVMAGTQGKGVDCVLNSLSGDQLFASLEVLGEYGHFCEIGKYDLQNNTSFGMKAL
;
A
#
# COMPACT_ATOMS: atom_id res chain seq x y z
N MET A 1 -47.03 16.82 48.75
CA MET A 1 -46.23 17.86 49.42
C MET A 1 -45.30 17.08 50.33
N GLU A 2 -43.99 17.05 50.18
CA GLU A 2 -43.03 18.08 49.75
C GLU A 2 -42.18 17.58 48.58
N GLY A 3 -41.92 18.44 47.60
CA GLY A 3 -40.94 18.17 46.55
C GLY A 3 -39.54 18.42 47.09
N THR A 4 -38.74 17.36 47.21
CA THR A 4 -37.29 17.48 47.45
C THR A 4 -36.61 17.90 46.15
N GLY A 5 -36.83 19.15 45.74
CA GLY A 5 -36.04 19.77 44.69
C GLY A 5 -34.60 19.94 45.16
N LEU A 6 -33.64 19.70 44.27
CA LEU A 6 -32.22 19.98 44.47
C LEU A 6 -32.07 21.43 44.93
N ARG A 7 -31.60 21.67 46.15
CA ARG A 7 -31.29 23.03 46.59
C ARG A 7 -29.88 23.37 46.15
N SER A 8 -29.61 24.62 45.80
CA SER A 8 -28.27 25.06 45.37
C SER A 8 -27.18 24.83 46.44
N GLU A 9 -27.60 24.74 47.69
CA GLU A 9 -26.78 24.43 48.86
C GLU A 9 -26.29 22.97 48.93
N ASP A 10 -26.94 22.05 48.19
CA ASP A 10 -26.56 20.62 48.12
C ASP A 10 -25.45 20.34 47.08
N VAL A 11 -25.13 21.33 46.24
CA VAL A 11 -24.16 21.23 45.16
C VAL A 11 -22.77 21.61 45.69
N VAL A 12 -21.88 20.63 45.79
CA VAL A 12 -20.52 20.86 46.30
C VAL A 12 -19.58 21.23 45.15
N THR A 13 -19.09 22.47 45.12
CA THR A 13 -18.17 22.98 44.08
C THR A 13 -16.76 23.33 44.58
N ASP A 14 -16.48 23.22 45.88
CA ASP A 14 -15.23 23.64 46.55
C ASP A 14 -14.45 22.44 47.12
N TRP A 15 -13.17 22.30 46.74
CA TRP A 15 -12.26 21.21 47.11
C TRP A 15 -12.19 20.91 48.61
N LYS A 16 -12.09 21.94 49.46
CA LYS A 16 -11.96 21.73 50.92
C LYS A 16 -13.25 21.18 51.53
N LYS A 17 -14.40 21.56 50.97
CA LYS A 17 -15.71 21.06 51.38
C LYS A 17 -15.95 19.64 50.88
N ILE A 18 -15.44 19.30 49.69
CA ILE A 18 -15.49 17.95 49.12
C ILE A 18 -14.71 16.96 50.00
N GLN A 19 -13.44 17.26 50.34
CA GLN A 19 -12.63 16.38 51.20
C GLN A 19 -13.24 16.19 52.60
N ALA A 20 -13.72 17.27 53.22
CA ALA A 20 -14.39 17.19 54.53
C ALA A 20 -15.69 16.36 54.46
N SER A 21 -16.44 16.47 53.35
CA SER A 21 -17.72 15.77 53.15
C SER A 21 -17.60 14.28 52.84
N ILE A 22 -16.46 13.81 52.32
CA ILE A 22 -16.22 12.36 52.05
C ILE A 22 -16.02 11.61 53.38
N MET A 23 -15.44 12.27 54.38
CA MET A 23 -15.07 11.68 55.69
C MET A 23 -16.25 11.53 56.66
N ASP A 24 -17.38 12.18 56.42
CA ASP A 24 -18.51 12.29 57.37
C ASP A 24 -19.61 11.22 57.18
N GLY A 25 -19.40 10.28 56.23
CA GLY A 25 -20.09 8.98 56.14
C GLY A 25 -21.57 8.92 56.51
N GLY A 26 -22.45 9.58 55.77
CA GLY A 26 -23.89 9.57 56.09
C GLY A 26 -24.85 9.76 54.92
N ASP A 27 -24.65 10.80 54.09
CA ASP A 27 -25.68 11.28 53.14
C ASP A 27 -25.25 11.24 51.68
N MET A 28 -26.23 11.09 50.78
CA MET A 28 -26.07 11.23 49.33
C MET A 28 -25.66 12.67 48.98
N LYS A 29 -24.55 12.85 48.24
CA LYS A 29 -24.02 14.18 47.87
C LYS A 29 -24.13 14.43 46.37
N ILE A 30 -24.39 15.67 45.98
CA ILE A 30 -24.57 16.06 44.57
C ILE A 30 -23.34 16.82 44.07
N PHE A 31 -22.77 16.32 42.97
CA PHE A 31 -21.64 16.90 42.26
C PHE A 31 -22.12 17.37 40.89
N ARG A 32 -21.67 18.57 40.49
CA ARG A 32 -22.03 19.17 39.20
C ARG A 32 -20.79 19.78 38.56
N GLY A 33 -20.64 19.60 37.25
CA GLY A 33 -19.58 20.22 36.46
C GLY A 33 -18.64 19.21 35.78
N GLU A 34 -17.86 19.73 34.83
CA GLU A 34 -16.87 18.97 34.07
C GLU A 34 -15.82 18.36 35.01
N GLY A 35 -15.60 17.04 34.91
CA GLY A 35 -14.62 16.32 35.73
C GLY A 35 -15.17 15.66 37.00
N ALA A 36 -16.43 15.89 37.37
CA ALA A 36 -17.06 15.23 38.53
C ALA A 36 -17.00 13.69 38.44
N ASP A 37 -17.25 13.11 37.26
CA ASP A 37 -17.18 11.65 37.06
C ASP A 37 -15.76 11.08 37.23
N GLY A 38 -14.75 11.76 36.66
CA GLY A 38 -13.35 11.34 36.78
C GLY A 38 -12.84 11.45 38.22
N PHE A 39 -13.24 12.52 38.92
CA PHE A 39 -12.93 12.73 40.31
C PHE A 39 -13.55 11.66 41.22
N LEU A 40 -14.81 11.33 41.00
CA LEU A 40 -15.50 10.27 41.75
C LEU A 40 -14.86 8.89 41.52
N LYS A 41 -14.46 8.58 40.29
CA LYS A 41 -13.68 7.38 39.98
C LYS A 41 -12.35 7.33 40.75
N ALA A 42 -11.68 8.48 40.94
CA ALA A 42 -10.47 8.55 41.75
C ALA A 42 -10.75 8.33 43.25
N ILE A 43 -11.79 8.96 43.81
CA ILE A 43 -12.21 8.75 45.21
C ILE A 43 -12.54 7.28 45.48
N ARG A 44 -13.21 6.59 44.56
CA ARG A 44 -13.55 5.16 44.70
C ARG A 44 -12.31 4.29 44.98
N ASN A 45 -11.15 4.68 44.46
CA ASN A 45 -9.91 3.93 44.63
C ASN A 45 -9.14 4.31 45.92
N GLU A 46 -9.49 5.43 46.56
CA GLU A 46 -8.84 5.97 47.75
C GLU A 46 -9.62 5.67 49.05
N VAL A 47 -10.94 5.52 48.95
CA VAL A 47 -11.82 5.28 50.10
C VAL A 47 -12.06 3.78 50.27
N ASP A 48 -11.86 3.27 51.49
CA ASP A 48 -12.14 1.87 51.84
C ASP A 48 -13.58 1.50 51.48
N ALA A 49 -13.79 0.32 50.87
CA ALA A 49 -15.07 -0.10 50.29
C ALA A 49 -16.23 -0.21 51.31
N SER A 50 -15.91 -0.08 52.60
CA SER A 50 -16.83 -0.02 53.73
C SER A 50 -17.49 1.36 53.93
N ALA A 51 -16.98 2.42 53.28
CA ALA A 51 -17.51 3.77 53.41
C ALA A 51 -18.86 3.94 52.68
N ARG A 52 -19.85 4.48 53.40
CA ARG A 52 -21.23 4.75 52.93
C ARG A 52 -21.31 5.95 51.97
N PHE A 53 -20.33 6.14 51.10
CA PHE A 53 -20.31 7.27 50.18
C PHE A 53 -21.24 7.01 48.98
N ARG A 54 -22.16 7.94 48.74
CA ARG A 54 -23.07 7.91 47.57
C ARG A 54 -23.03 9.27 46.91
N ALA A 55 -22.79 9.29 45.60
CA ALA A 55 -22.77 10.51 44.83
C ALA A 55 -23.79 10.51 43.69
N LEU A 56 -24.35 11.68 43.45
CA LEU A 56 -25.19 12.03 42.31
C LEU A 56 -24.43 13.03 41.44
N VAL A 57 -24.19 12.69 40.17
CA VAL A 57 -23.46 13.51 39.21
C VAL A 57 -24.44 14.10 38.23
N ASP A 58 -24.59 15.41 38.25
CA ASP A 58 -25.39 16.14 37.28
C ASP A 58 -24.53 16.50 36.06
N LEU A 59 -24.84 15.92 34.89
CA LEU A 59 -24.08 16.04 33.65
C LEU A 59 -24.52 17.22 32.76
N ASP A 60 -25.76 17.66 32.86
CA ASP A 60 -26.35 18.64 31.93
C ASP A 60 -27.20 19.73 32.60
N GLY A 61 -27.31 19.69 33.92
CA GLY A 61 -28.04 20.68 34.70
C GLY A 61 -29.52 20.41 34.85
N SER A 62 -29.99 19.25 34.41
CA SER A 62 -31.40 18.87 34.50
C SER A 62 -31.79 18.47 35.92
N SER A 63 -33.04 18.75 36.29
CA SER A 63 -33.60 18.29 37.56
C SER A 63 -34.15 16.87 37.39
N PRO A 64 -33.84 15.93 38.29
CA PRO A 64 -34.35 14.57 38.19
C PRO A 64 -35.87 14.56 38.37
N GLU A 65 -36.60 13.82 37.53
CA GLU A 65 -38.06 13.72 37.65
C GLU A 65 -38.50 13.06 38.98
N LYS A 66 -37.67 12.14 39.50
CA LYS A 66 -37.79 11.54 40.84
C LYS A 66 -36.42 11.24 41.42
N MET A 67 -36.19 11.62 42.67
CA MET A 67 -35.00 11.27 43.43
C MET A 67 -35.24 9.96 44.17
N GLU A 68 -35.33 8.84 43.43
CA GLU A 68 -35.41 7.52 44.05
C GLU A 68 -34.05 7.16 44.67
N SER A 69 -34.04 6.68 45.91
CA SER A 69 -32.81 6.30 46.62
C SER A 69 -32.23 5.01 46.03
N LEU A 70 -31.57 5.11 44.89
CA LEU A 70 -30.85 3.97 44.31
C LEU A 70 -29.65 3.63 45.20
N PRO A 71 -29.45 2.35 45.58
CA PRO A 71 -28.34 1.93 46.44
C PRO A 71 -27.01 1.85 45.67
N LEU A 72 -26.82 2.68 44.65
CA LEU A 72 -25.61 2.71 43.82
C LEU A 72 -24.61 3.73 44.37
N PHE A 73 -23.33 3.42 44.21
CA PHE A 73 -22.22 4.26 44.66
C PHE A 73 -22.14 5.57 43.85
N PHE A 74 -22.40 5.49 42.54
CA PHE A 74 -22.50 6.62 41.62
C PHE A 74 -23.79 6.58 40.83
N ASN A 75 -24.49 7.70 40.79
CA ASN A 75 -25.70 7.92 40.02
C ASN A 75 -25.47 9.15 39.14
N HIS A 76 -25.86 9.10 37.88
CA HIS A 76 -25.71 10.20 36.93
C HIS A 76 -27.08 10.71 36.51
N ILE A 77 -27.22 12.03 36.39
CA ILE A 77 -28.41 12.70 35.87
C ILE A 77 -28.08 13.28 34.50
N ARG A 78 -28.94 12.96 33.54
CA ARG A 78 -28.98 13.59 32.21
C ARG A 78 -30.42 13.58 31.71
N GLU A 79 -30.88 14.69 31.15
CA GLU A 79 -32.23 14.89 30.63
C GLU A 79 -33.33 14.49 31.65
N GLY A 80 -33.09 14.79 32.93
CA GLY A 80 -34.00 14.48 34.04
C GLY A 80 -34.08 13.01 34.45
N LYS A 81 -33.28 12.14 33.82
CA LYS A 81 -33.24 10.69 34.10
C LYS A 81 -32.01 10.33 34.93
N VAL A 82 -32.20 9.44 35.89
CA VAL A 82 -31.12 8.89 36.74
C VAL A 82 -30.62 7.58 36.14
N GLY A 83 -29.30 7.42 36.01
CA GLY A 83 -28.66 6.20 35.49
C GLY A 83 -27.20 6.08 35.90
N SER A 84 -26.42 5.30 35.15
CA SER A 84 -24.97 5.17 35.34
C SER A 84 -24.25 5.20 34.00
N LEU A 85 -23.02 5.73 33.98
CA LEU A 85 -22.16 5.64 32.81
C LEU A 85 -21.56 4.23 32.69
N VAL A 86 -21.92 3.53 31.61
CA VAL A 86 -21.42 2.19 31.29
C VAL A 86 -20.59 2.27 30.01
N PRO A 87 -19.34 1.77 29.99
CA PRO A 87 -18.59 1.63 28.75
C PRO A 87 -19.29 0.57 27.89
N VAL A 88 -19.76 0.98 26.72
CA VAL A 88 -20.34 0.08 25.73
C VAL A 88 -19.26 -0.27 24.72
N PRO A 89 -19.01 -1.55 24.42
CA PRO A 89 -18.12 -1.94 23.33
C PRO A 89 -18.57 -1.26 22.04
N LEU A 90 -17.67 -0.53 21.39
CA LEU A 90 -17.94 -0.01 20.06
C LEU A 90 -17.93 -1.20 19.09
N ASP A 91 -19.03 -1.39 18.40
CA ASP A 91 -19.07 -2.29 17.26
C ASP A 91 -18.44 -1.57 16.06
N PHE A 92 -17.24 -2.03 15.68
CA PHE A 92 -16.53 -1.55 14.50
C PHE A 92 -16.83 -2.43 13.27
N SER A 93 -17.93 -3.18 13.26
CA SER A 93 -18.39 -3.87 12.05
C SER A 93 -18.41 -2.88 10.89
N THR A 94 -17.50 -3.10 9.93
CA THR A 94 -17.24 -2.14 8.85
C THR A 94 -18.38 -2.20 7.86
N ILE A 95 -19.39 -1.36 8.06
CA ILE A 95 -20.32 -1.02 6.98
C ILE A 95 -19.50 -0.24 5.94
N PRO A 96 -19.38 -0.74 4.69
CA PRO A 96 -18.69 0.01 3.65
C PRO A 96 -19.46 1.31 3.40
N VAL A 97 -18.84 2.45 3.68
CA VAL A 97 -19.43 3.79 3.52
C VAL A 97 -19.01 4.49 2.22
N SER A 98 -18.04 3.94 1.49
CA SER A 98 -17.51 4.52 0.25
C SER A 98 -17.88 3.72 -0.99
N SER A 99 -17.76 4.39 -2.12
CA SER A 99 -17.86 3.81 -3.47
C SER A 99 -16.51 3.58 -4.13
N ASN A 100 -15.38 3.89 -3.45
CA ASN A 100 -14.03 3.66 -3.95
C ASN A 100 -13.14 2.97 -2.92
N TYR A 101 -12.43 1.93 -3.39
CA TYR A 101 -11.53 1.11 -2.60
C TYR A 101 -10.25 0.86 -3.37
N ALA A 102 -9.12 0.79 -2.66
CA ALA A 102 -7.83 0.36 -3.20
C ALA A 102 -7.25 -0.79 -2.37
N LEU A 103 -6.55 -1.72 -3.02
CA LEU A 103 -5.88 -2.83 -2.37
C LEU A 103 -4.69 -2.31 -1.55
N SER A 104 -4.70 -2.61 -0.25
CA SER A 104 -3.64 -2.25 0.68
C SER A 104 -3.16 -3.50 1.43
N ILE A 105 -1.95 -3.45 1.97
CA ILE A 105 -1.43 -4.47 2.88
C ILE A 105 -1.13 -3.86 4.24
N GLN A 106 -1.59 -4.50 5.33
CA GLN A 106 -1.34 -3.99 6.67
C GLN A 106 0.08 -4.36 7.15
N ARG A 107 0.53 -5.59 6.86
CA ARG A 107 1.83 -6.11 7.29
C ARG A 107 2.56 -6.79 6.11
N PRO A 108 3.47 -6.07 5.42
CA PRO A 108 4.39 -6.69 4.46
C PRO A 108 5.05 -7.95 5.03
N GLY A 109 5.04 -9.04 4.27
CA GLY A 109 5.49 -10.37 4.70
C GLY A 109 4.35 -11.31 5.12
N ASP A 110 3.15 -10.79 5.36
CA ASP A 110 1.95 -11.58 5.67
C ASP A 110 0.81 -11.24 4.70
N LEU A 111 0.66 -12.09 3.68
CA LEU A 111 -0.34 -11.91 2.62
C LEU A 111 -1.79 -11.99 3.13
N SER A 112 -2.02 -12.58 4.31
CA SER A 112 -3.36 -12.62 4.91
C SER A 112 -3.86 -11.24 5.36
N THR A 113 -2.95 -10.27 5.43
CA THR A 113 -3.23 -8.89 5.82
C THR A 113 -3.52 -7.96 4.64
N LEU A 114 -3.72 -8.51 3.44
CA LEU A 114 -4.26 -7.78 2.30
C LEU A 114 -5.73 -7.45 2.55
N PHE A 115 -6.11 -6.20 2.32
CA PHE A 115 -7.48 -5.74 2.51
C PHE A 115 -7.83 -4.60 1.55
N TRP A 116 -9.12 -4.41 1.31
CA TRP A 116 -9.63 -3.27 0.57
C TRP A 116 -9.75 -2.07 1.51
N LYS A 117 -8.94 -1.04 1.24
CA LYS A 117 -8.91 0.21 1.99
C LYS A 117 -9.77 1.23 1.26
N GLU A 118 -10.65 1.90 2.00
CA GLU A 118 -11.41 3.03 1.49
C GLU A 118 -10.50 4.18 1.01
N THR A 119 -10.82 4.73 -0.15
CA THR A 119 -10.11 5.85 -0.77
C THR A 119 -11.10 6.95 -1.20
N PRO A 120 -10.62 8.20 -1.40
CA PRO A 120 -11.45 9.26 -1.95
C PRO A 120 -12.04 8.86 -3.31
N ALA A 121 -13.24 9.35 -3.60
CA ALA A 121 -13.97 9.10 -4.84
C ALA A 121 -14.39 10.40 -5.54
N ASP A 122 -13.62 11.47 -5.33
CA ASP A 122 -13.87 12.78 -5.94
C ASP A 122 -13.64 12.78 -7.47
N GLU A 123 -13.84 13.93 -8.11
CA GLU A 123 -13.75 14.07 -9.57
C GLU A 123 -12.36 13.78 -10.14
N GLU A 124 -11.29 13.83 -9.32
CA GLU A 124 -9.95 13.48 -9.77
C GLU A 124 -9.78 11.97 -9.97
N PHE A 125 -10.63 11.14 -9.36
CA PHE A 125 -10.71 9.70 -9.56
C PHE A 125 -11.61 9.37 -10.76
N ALA A 126 -11.24 9.93 -11.91
CA ALA A 126 -12.05 9.95 -13.11
C ALA A 126 -12.10 8.61 -13.85
N VAL A 127 -11.21 7.66 -13.57
CA VAL A 127 -11.17 6.38 -14.29
C VAL A 127 -11.73 5.26 -13.42
N GLU A 128 -12.76 4.58 -13.92
CA GLU A 128 -13.30 3.36 -13.35
C GLU A 128 -12.47 2.16 -13.85
N VAL A 129 -11.82 1.46 -12.92
CA VAL A 129 -10.86 0.41 -13.26
C VAL A 129 -11.59 -0.88 -13.60
N GLU A 130 -11.31 -1.39 -14.79
CA GLU A 130 -11.79 -2.70 -15.26
C GLU A 130 -10.77 -3.79 -14.94
N CYS A 131 -9.48 -3.48 -15.12
CA CYS A 131 -8.38 -4.41 -14.86
C CYS A 131 -7.19 -3.67 -14.26
N ALA A 132 -6.58 -4.26 -13.24
CA ALA A 132 -5.30 -3.82 -12.70
C ALA A 132 -4.35 -5.02 -12.65
N THR A 133 -3.05 -4.78 -12.88
CA THR A 133 -2.05 -5.84 -12.93
C THR A 133 -1.12 -5.80 -11.73
N LEU A 134 -0.58 -6.96 -11.40
CA LEU A 134 0.51 -7.08 -10.43
C LEU A 134 1.85 -6.97 -11.14
N ASN A 135 2.72 -6.14 -10.59
CA ASN A 135 4.09 -5.99 -11.03
C ASN A 135 5.06 -6.63 -10.02
N PHE A 136 6.31 -6.87 -10.45
CA PHE A 136 7.29 -7.52 -9.57
C PHE A 136 7.54 -6.72 -8.28
N LYS A 137 7.50 -5.38 -8.36
CA LYS A 137 7.58 -4.49 -7.18
C LYS A 137 6.46 -4.78 -6.17
N ASP A 138 5.23 -4.98 -6.65
CA ASP A 138 4.06 -5.24 -5.79
C ASP A 138 4.25 -6.53 -4.99
N VAL A 139 4.72 -7.58 -5.65
CA VAL A 139 5.01 -8.88 -5.01
C VAL A 139 6.15 -8.74 -3.99
N MET A 140 7.21 -8.02 -4.33
CA MET A 140 8.35 -7.84 -3.43
C MET A 140 7.99 -7.01 -2.19
N ILE A 141 7.12 -6.01 -2.33
CA ILE A 141 6.54 -5.28 -1.20
C ILE A 141 5.66 -6.21 -0.37
N ALA A 142 4.72 -6.93 -1.00
CA ALA A 142 3.79 -7.80 -0.29
C ALA A 142 4.49 -8.92 0.50
N LEU A 143 5.60 -9.47 -0.03
CA LEU A 143 6.43 -10.48 0.64
C LEU A 143 7.42 -9.90 1.67
N GLY A 144 7.45 -8.58 1.87
CA GLY A 144 8.37 -7.93 2.81
C GLY A 144 9.85 -8.01 2.39
N LYS A 145 10.11 -8.22 1.10
CA LYS A 145 11.47 -8.29 0.53
C LYS A 145 11.97 -6.95 0.02
N LEU A 146 11.06 -6.01 -0.25
CA LEU A 146 11.39 -4.63 -0.63
C LEU A 146 10.97 -3.67 0.48
N ASN A 147 11.95 -3.10 1.18
CA ASN A 147 11.70 -2.09 2.20
C ASN A 147 11.39 -0.74 1.54
N VAL A 148 10.16 -0.27 1.71
CA VAL A 148 9.69 1.04 1.26
C VAL A 148 9.01 1.74 2.43
N GLU A 149 9.18 3.06 2.54
CA GLU A 149 8.57 3.85 3.64
C GLU A 149 7.04 3.72 3.67
N ARG A 150 6.41 3.53 2.49
CA ARG A 150 4.98 3.31 2.33
C ARG A 150 4.74 2.09 1.44
N PRO A 151 4.25 0.95 1.98
CA PRO A 151 3.99 -0.26 1.21
C PRO A 151 2.69 -0.11 0.41
N VAL A 152 2.82 0.52 -0.75
CA VAL A 152 1.74 0.75 -1.71
C VAL A 152 1.85 -0.24 -2.87
N ILE A 153 0.70 -0.76 -3.30
CA ILE A 153 0.57 -1.80 -4.31
C ILE A 153 -0.20 -1.23 -5.50
N GLY A 154 0.20 -1.62 -6.71
CA GLY A 154 -0.49 -1.26 -7.94
C GLY A 154 0.09 -0.01 -8.59
N ILE A 155 0.48 -0.17 -9.86
CA ILE A 155 1.15 0.88 -10.64
C ILE A 155 0.46 1.11 -11.97
N GLU A 156 -0.21 0.12 -12.55
CA GLU A 156 -0.85 0.23 -13.85
C GLU A 156 -2.23 -0.42 -13.85
N PHE A 157 -3.06 0.03 -14.78
CA PHE A 157 -4.44 -0.39 -14.92
C PHE A 157 -4.93 -0.17 -16.37
N SER A 158 -6.11 -0.70 -16.65
CA SER A 158 -6.99 -0.23 -17.72
C SER A 158 -8.41 -0.07 -17.20
N GLY A 159 -9.14 0.89 -17.75
CA GLY A 159 -10.47 1.20 -17.28
C GLY A 159 -11.19 2.19 -18.18
N ILE A 160 -12.42 2.55 -17.81
CA ILE A 160 -13.22 3.54 -18.54
C ILE A 160 -13.01 4.91 -17.92
N ASP A 161 -12.52 5.87 -18.71
CA ASP A 161 -12.49 7.27 -18.30
C ASP A 161 -13.92 7.82 -18.30
N ARG A 162 -14.41 8.24 -17.13
CA ARG A 162 -15.77 8.73 -16.94
C ARG A 162 -16.04 10.07 -17.64
N ASN A 163 -14.99 10.83 -17.92
CA ASN A 163 -15.13 12.11 -18.63
C ASN A 163 -15.37 11.91 -20.12
N THR A 164 -14.78 10.87 -20.71
CA THR A 164 -14.80 10.63 -22.16
C THR A 164 -15.66 9.42 -22.57
N GLY A 165 -15.94 8.51 -21.62
CA GLY A 165 -16.60 7.22 -21.87
C GLY A 165 -15.73 6.20 -22.59
N LYS A 166 -14.43 6.46 -22.75
CA LYS A 166 -13.52 5.61 -23.53
C LYS A 166 -12.68 4.70 -22.66
N LEU A 167 -12.27 3.57 -23.24
CA LEU A 167 -11.27 2.69 -22.65
C LEU A 167 -9.90 3.38 -22.67
N VAL A 168 -9.27 3.44 -21.50
CA VAL A 168 -7.92 3.93 -21.31
C VAL A 168 -7.06 2.86 -20.64
N MET A 169 -5.78 2.84 -20.96
CA MET A 169 -4.74 2.21 -20.15
C MET A 169 -3.91 3.29 -19.49
N GLY A 170 -3.34 3.02 -18.31
CA GLY A 170 -2.63 4.07 -17.57
C GLY A 170 -1.67 3.56 -16.53
N VAL A 171 -0.84 4.48 -16.07
CA VAL A 171 0.05 4.29 -14.92
C VAL A 171 -0.22 5.36 -13.87
N GLY A 172 -0.05 4.98 -12.61
CA GLY A 172 -0.10 5.86 -11.45
C GLY A 172 1.12 5.70 -10.57
N ARG A 173 1.16 6.48 -9.49
CA ARG A 173 2.25 6.40 -8.51
C ARG A 173 2.04 5.24 -7.53
N THR A 174 0.79 5.07 -7.08
CA THR A 174 0.37 4.14 -6.02
C THR A 174 -1.11 3.78 -6.22
N ASP A 175 -1.58 2.71 -5.58
CA ASP A 175 -3.01 2.42 -5.39
C ASP A 175 -3.81 2.26 -6.69
N MET A 176 -3.17 1.75 -7.76
CA MET A 176 -3.83 1.53 -9.05
C MET A 176 -4.63 0.22 -9.12
N ILE A 177 -4.46 -0.67 -8.14
CA ILE A 177 -5.38 -1.78 -7.91
C ILE A 177 -6.52 -1.25 -7.05
N ALA A 178 -7.50 -0.62 -7.69
CA ALA A 178 -8.59 0.08 -7.03
C ALA A 178 -9.88 0.02 -7.86
N SER A 179 -11.00 0.47 -7.30
CA SER A 179 -12.27 0.63 -8.03
C SER A 179 -12.22 1.83 -8.99
N ARG A 180 -11.67 2.96 -8.50
CA ARG A 180 -11.40 4.16 -9.30
C ARG A 180 -10.03 4.71 -8.98
N VAL A 181 -9.40 5.33 -9.98
CA VAL A 181 -8.03 5.82 -9.88
C VAL A 181 -7.89 7.25 -10.38
N LYS A 182 -6.94 7.97 -9.75
CA LYS A 182 -6.36 9.22 -10.25
C LYS A 182 -5.03 8.87 -10.94
N PRO A 183 -5.01 8.70 -12.27
CA PRO A 183 -3.80 8.30 -12.98
C PRO A 183 -2.76 9.42 -13.05
N LEU A 184 -1.49 9.05 -13.24
CA LEU A 184 -0.42 9.98 -13.58
C LEU A 184 -0.37 10.19 -15.10
N LEU A 185 -0.52 9.11 -15.87
CA LEU A 185 -0.57 9.12 -17.33
C LEU A 185 -1.64 8.14 -17.79
N THR A 186 -2.35 8.52 -18.85
CA THR A 186 -3.32 7.66 -19.55
C THR A 186 -3.11 7.72 -21.06
N TRP A 187 -3.50 6.63 -21.70
CA TRP A 187 -3.58 6.51 -23.15
C TRP A 187 -4.94 5.91 -23.50
N GLU A 188 -5.71 6.60 -24.33
CA GLU A 188 -6.89 6.02 -24.96
C GLU A 188 -6.47 4.87 -25.86
N VAL A 189 -7.24 3.78 -25.82
CA VAL A 189 -6.96 2.57 -26.59
C VAL A 189 -8.20 2.10 -27.33
N ASP A 190 -8.07 2.00 -28.65
CA ASP A 190 -9.08 1.42 -29.50
C ASP A 190 -8.76 -0.07 -29.77
N HIS A 191 -9.80 -0.89 -29.92
CA HIS A 191 -9.71 -2.29 -30.36
C HIS A 191 -8.96 -3.26 -29.43
N LEU A 192 -8.70 -2.88 -28.18
CA LEU A 192 -8.18 -3.79 -27.15
C LEU A 192 -9.26 -4.11 -26.12
N ARG A 193 -9.23 -5.32 -25.58
CA ARG A 193 -9.97 -5.63 -24.36
C ARG A 193 -9.24 -5.04 -23.15
N PRO A 194 -9.93 -4.69 -22.06
CA PRO A 194 -9.29 -4.16 -20.84
C PRO A 194 -8.12 -5.05 -20.36
N GLU A 195 -8.29 -6.38 -20.35
CA GLU A 195 -7.26 -7.30 -19.89
C GLU A 195 -5.98 -7.22 -20.74
N GLN A 196 -6.11 -6.91 -22.03
CA GLN A 196 -4.95 -6.74 -22.93
C GLN A 196 -4.32 -5.36 -22.71
N ALA A 197 -5.16 -4.32 -22.62
CA ALA A 197 -4.73 -2.95 -22.42
C ALA A 197 -3.92 -2.78 -21.13
N ALA A 198 -4.32 -3.44 -20.04
CA ALA A 198 -3.62 -3.37 -18.75
C ALA A 198 -2.21 -3.97 -18.76
N THR A 199 -1.82 -4.77 -19.77
CA THR A 199 -0.50 -5.43 -19.84
C THR A 199 0.61 -4.58 -20.48
N ILE A 200 0.25 -3.43 -21.03
CA ILE A 200 1.11 -2.62 -21.88
C ILE A 200 1.87 -1.53 -21.08
N PRO A 201 1.22 -0.72 -20.23
CA PRO A 201 1.77 0.58 -19.84
C PRO A 201 3.15 0.51 -19.19
N LEU A 202 3.30 -0.19 -18.07
CA LEU A 202 4.53 -0.17 -17.27
C LEU A 202 5.67 -0.91 -17.99
N ALA A 203 5.39 -2.05 -18.62
CA ALA A 203 6.38 -2.81 -19.36
C ALA A 203 6.97 -1.99 -20.52
N TYR A 204 6.12 -1.38 -21.34
CA TYR A 204 6.57 -0.57 -22.47
C TYR A 204 7.21 0.74 -22.03
N CYS A 205 6.69 1.42 -21.00
CA CYS A 205 7.34 2.60 -20.44
C CYS A 205 8.75 2.28 -19.94
N THR A 206 8.93 1.16 -19.23
CA THR A 206 10.24 0.71 -18.74
C THR A 206 11.22 0.46 -19.89
N SER A 207 10.79 -0.31 -20.89
CA SER A 207 11.63 -0.65 -22.05
C SER A 207 11.98 0.58 -22.89
N LEU A 208 11.00 1.46 -23.15
CA LEU A 208 11.24 2.68 -23.92
C LEU A 208 12.22 3.62 -23.21
N PHE A 209 12.03 3.79 -21.90
CA PHE A 209 12.88 4.64 -21.08
C PHE A 209 14.31 4.10 -21.00
N ALA A 210 14.49 2.82 -20.67
CA ALA A 210 15.81 2.22 -20.51
C ALA A 210 16.58 2.18 -21.83
N LEU A 211 15.98 1.60 -22.88
CA LEU A 211 16.71 1.27 -24.10
C LEU A 211 16.89 2.46 -25.04
N PHE A 212 15.86 3.31 -25.19
CA PHE A 212 15.90 4.38 -26.19
C PHE A 212 16.15 5.75 -25.57
N LEU A 213 15.54 6.06 -24.43
CA LEU A 213 15.77 7.37 -23.80
C LEU A 213 17.10 7.43 -23.04
N LYS A 214 17.47 6.36 -22.32
CA LYS A 214 18.71 6.32 -21.52
C LYS A 214 19.90 5.75 -22.27
N ALA A 215 19.78 4.57 -22.86
CA ALA A 215 20.89 3.95 -23.62
C ALA A 215 21.02 4.49 -25.06
N GLY A 216 20.01 5.18 -25.58
CA GLY A 216 20.08 5.79 -26.93
C GLY A 216 20.23 4.77 -28.06
N LEU A 217 19.79 3.52 -27.85
CA LEU A 217 20.05 2.38 -28.74
C LEU A 217 19.45 2.58 -30.14
N ARG A 218 20.23 2.26 -31.17
CA ARG A 218 19.91 2.53 -32.58
C ARG A 218 19.96 1.26 -33.44
N LYS A 219 19.32 1.33 -34.60
CA LYS A 219 19.34 0.28 -35.63
C LYS A 219 20.77 -0.20 -35.91
N GLY A 220 20.96 -1.51 -36.00
CA GLY A 220 22.26 -2.14 -36.27
C GLY A 220 23.12 -2.39 -35.03
N GLN A 221 22.69 -1.91 -33.85
CA GLN A 221 23.31 -2.27 -32.57
C GLN A 221 22.74 -3.58 -32.01
N THR A 222 23.41 -4.11 -31.00
CA THR A 222 23.13 -5.38 -30.33
C THR A 222 22.69 -5.15 -28.88
N VAL A 223 21.77 -5.97 -28.37
CA VAL A 223 21.32 -5.89 -26.98
C VAL A 223 21.14 -7.26 -26.35
N LEU A 224 21.57 -7.42 -25.10
CA LEU A 224 21.19 -8.54 -24.25
C LEU A 224 20.02 -8.15 -23.35
N ILE A 225 18.87 -8.81 -23.51
CA ILE A 225 17.66 -8.62 -22.72
C ILE A 225 17.45 -9.81 -21.79
N HIS A 226 17.67 -9.63 -20.50
CA HIS A 226 17.41 -10.69 -19.54
C HIS A 226 15.91 -10.91 -19.30
N ALA A 227 15.56 -12.15 -18.92
CA ALA A 227 14.20 -12.58 -18.61
C ALA A 227 13.20 -12.30 -19.76
N GLY A 228 13.55 -12.69 -20.99
CA GLY A 228 12.78 -12.44 -22.22
C GLY A 228 11.33 -12.93 -22.19
N SER A 229 11.01 -13.92 -21.34
CA SER A 229 9.64 -14.42 -21.12
C SER A 229 8.79 -13.58 -20.14
N GLY A 230 9.35 -12.55 -19.53
CA GLY A 230 8.65 -11.63 -18.62
C GLY A 230 8.09 -10.41 -19.35
N ALA A 231 7.25 -9.60 -18.71
CA ALA A 231 6.57 -8.46 -19.35
C ALA A 231 7.55 -7.42 -19.94
N VAL A 232 8.55 -7.00 -19.16
CA VAL A 232 9.60 -6.08 -19.65
C VAL A 232 10.41 -6.75 -20.76
N GLY A 233 10.81 -8.01 -20.59
CA GLY A 233 11.51 -8.77 -21.62
C GLY A 233 10.74 -8.82 -22.95
N HIS A 234 9.44 -9.13 -22.89
CA HIS A 234 8.57 -9.15 -24.06
C HIS A 234 8.53 -7.81 -24.81
N SER A 235 8.24 -6.73 -24.07
CA SER A 235 8.16 -5.39 -24.67
C SER A 235 9.51 -4.93 -25.23
N ALA A 236 10.61 -5.19 -24.51
CA ALA A 236 11.97 -4.86 -24.94
C ALA A 236 12.36 -5.58 -26.22
N ILE A 237 12.16 -6.91 -26.29
CA ILE A 237 12.49 -7.70 -27.49
C ILE A 237 11.68 -7.19 -28.68
N TYR A 238 10.37 -7.02 -28.50
CA TYR A 238 9.48 -6.52 -29.56
C TYR A 238 9.93 -5.15 -30.09
N LEU A 239 10.20 -4.20 -29.18
CA LEU A 239 10.60 -2.84 -29.56
C LEU A 239 11.97 -2.79 -30.26
N CYS A 240 12.93 -3.62 -29.85
CA CYS A 240 14.24 -3.71 -30.47
C CYS A 240 14.16 -4.33 -31.87
N GLN A 241 13.46 -5.45 -32.03
CA GLN A 241 13.26 -6.08 -33.35
C GLN A 241 12.56 -5.13 -34.33
N LYS A 242 11.53 -4.41 -33.88
CA LYS A 242 10.84 -3.40 -34.72
C LYS A 242 11.74 -2.25 -35.16
N ARG A 243 12.82 -1.97 -34.44
CA ARG A 243 13.82 -0.94 -34.79
C ARG A 243 15.05 -1.50 -35.51
N GLY A 244 15.09 -2.80 -35.80
CA GLY A 244 16.23 -3.44 -36.45
C GLY A 244 17.48 -3.50 -35.57
N ILE A 245 17.28 -3.68 -34.26
CA ILE A 245 18.33 -3.96 -33.28
C ILE A 245 18.40 -5.48 -33.11
N GLU A 246 19.61 -6.02 -33.09
CA GLU A 246 19.85 -7.44 -32.89
C GLU A 246 19.71 -7.80 -31.41
N VAL A 247 18.95 -8.86 -31.11
CA VAL A 247 18.54 -9.21 -29.75
C VAL A 247 19.12 -10.55 -29.35
N PHE A 248 19.85 -10.55 -28.24
CA PHE A 248 20.11 -11.73 -27.42
C PHE A 248 19.18 -11.66 -26.21
N THR A 249 18.70 -12.81 -25.74
CA THR A 249 17.85 -12.85 -24.54
C THR A 249 18.11 -14.07 -23.69
N THR A 250 17.71 -14.03 -22.41
CA THR A 250 17.73 -15.20 -21.55
C THR A 250 16.35 -15.54 -21.03
N CYS A 251 16.08 -16.84 -20.86
CA CYS A 251 14.89 -17.31 -20.16
C CYS A 251 15.17 -18.66 -19.49
N SER A 252 14.26 -19.11 -18.63
CA SER A 252 14.33 -20.46 -18.09
C SER A 252 14.18 -21.50 -19.22
N SER A 253 14.90 -22.62 -19.11
CA SER A 253 14.83 -23.73 -20.06
C SER A 253 13.39 -24.12 -20.48
N THR A 254 12.46 -24.19 -19.53
CA THR A 254 11.05 -24.54 -19.77
C THR A 254 10.27 -23.51 -20.62
N LYS A 255 10.79 -22.29 -20.76
CA LYS A 255 10.16 -21.19 -21.53
C LYS A 255 10.89 -20.89 -22.84
N ARG A 256 11.98 -21.61 -23.14
CA ARG A 256 12.85 -21.37 -24.30
C ARG A 256 12.08 -21.43 -25.62
N GLU A 257 11.34 -22.52 -25.83
CA GLU A 257 10.56 -22.71 -27.06
C GLU A 257 9.45 -21.66 -27.23
N TYR A 258 8.83 -21.23 -26.13
CA TYR A 258 7.85 -20.15 -26.16
C TYR A 258 8.49 -18.82 -26.62
N VAL A 259 9.64 -18.45 -26.05
CA VAL A 259 10.35 -17.21 -26.42
C VAL A 259 10.79 -17.26 -27.88
N LYS A 260 11.42 -18.37 -28.31
CA LYS A 260 11.85 -18.59 -29.70
C LYS A 260 10.69 -18.44 -30.68
N LYS A 261 9.58 -19.16 -30.45
CA LYS A 261 8.41 -19.10 -31.32
C LYS A 261 7.74 -17.72 -31.34
N THR A 262 7.67 -17.05 -30.19
CA THR A 262 7.00 -15.75 -30.07
C THR A 262 7.75 -14.65 -30.82
N PHE A 263 9.08 -14.66 -30.78
CA PHE A 263 9.91 -13.60 -31.34
C PHE A 263 10.69 -14.01 -32.60
N GLY A 264 10.51 -15.24 -33.09
CA GLY A 264 11.24 -15.75 -34.25
C GLY A 264 12.75 -15.81 -34.03
N LEU A 265 13.18 -16.13 -32.80
CA LEU A 265 14.60 -16.26 -32.44
C LEU A 265 15.05 -17.72 -32.55
N ASP A 266 16.30 -17.93 -32.93
CA ASP A 266 16.93 -19.25 -32.94
C ASP A 266 17.70 -19.54 -31.63
N ASP A 267 18.36 -20.69 -31.57
CA ASP A 267 19.10 -21.11 -30.38
C ASP A 267 20.37 -20.29 -30.09
N GLY A 268 20.92 -19.58 -31.08
CA GLY A 268 22.05 -18.66 -30.93
C GLY A 268 21.67 -17.32 -30.29
N HIS A 269 20.37 -17.01 -30.21
CA HIS A 269 19.88 -15.76 -29.60
C HIS A 269 19.22 -15.95 -28.23
N VAL A 270 19.00 -17.18 -27.78
CA VAL A 270 18.31 -17.47 -26.51
C VAL A 270 19.21 -18.26 -25.56
N GLY A 271 19.68 -17.62 -24.48
CA GLY A 271 20.46 -18.24 -23.39
C GLY A 271 19.60 -18.69 -22.21
N ASN A 272 20.23 -19.39 -21.25
CA ASN A 272 19.59 -19.77 -19.98
C ASN A 272 19.68 -18.63 -18.97
N SER A 273 18.59 -18.34 -18.27
CA SER A 273 18.54 -17.32 -17.21
C SER A 273 18.79 -17.86 -15.80
N ARG A 274 19.19 -19.13 -15.65
CA ARG A 274 19.45 -19.78 -14.34
C ARG A 274 20.93 -20.04 -14.05
N ASP A 275 21.79 -19.75 -14.99
CA ASP A 275 23.23 -19.88 -14.89
C ASP A 275 23.88 -18.73 -15.69
N THR A 276 25.20 -18.78 -15.85
CA THR A 276 26.01 -17.79 -16.57
C THR A 276 26.37 -18.22 -18.00
N THR A 277 25.81 -19.34 -18.49
CA THR A 277 26.14 -19.91 -19.82
C THR A 277 25.74 -18.99 -20.98
N PHE A 278 24.82 -18.06 -20.74
CA PHE A 278 24.47 -17.03 -21.72
C PHE A 278 25.68 -16.20 -22.16
N ARG A 279 26.72 -16.09 -21.33
CA ARG A 279 27.97 -15.39 -21.66
C ARG A 279 28.61 -15.94 -22.92
N GLU A 280 28.77 -17.26 -22.99
CA GLU A 280 29.40 -17.93 -24.13
C GLU A 280 28.59 -17.73 -25.41
N LEU A 281 27.26 -17.85 -25.30
CA LEU A 281 26.32 -17.61 -26.41
C LEU A 281 26.44 -16.18 -26.95
N VAL A 282 26.43 -15.18 -26.06
CA VAL A 282 26.54 -13.77 -26.46
C VAL A 282 27.89 -13.47 -27.07
N MET A 283 28.99 -13.93 -26.45
CA MET A 283 30.34 -13.70 -26.98
C MET A 283 30.55 -14.41 -28.32
N ALA A 284 30.00 -15.61 -28.51
CA ALA A 284 30.04 -16.29 -29.79
C ALA A 284 29.24 -15.53 -30.87
N GLY A 285 28.01 -15.12 -30.55
CA GLY A 285 27.14 -14.38 -31.45
C GLY A 285 27.68 -13.00 -31.85
N THR A 286 28.43 -12.36 -30.95
CA THR A 286 29.04 -11.04 -31.17
C THR A 286 30.51 -11.10 -31.62
N GLN A 287 31.04 -12.29 -31.92
CA GLN A 287 32.45 -12.50 -32.32
C GLN A 287 33.46 -11.92 -31.32
N GLY A 288 33.15 -12.06 -30.03
CA GLY A 288 33.98 -11.59 -28.92
C GLY A 288 33.88 -10.09 -28.62
N LYS A 289 33.05 -9.33 -29.35
CA LYS A 289 32.89 -7.88 -29.14
C LYS A 289 32.04 -7.53 -27.92
N GLY A 290 31.13 -8.43 -27.52
CA GLY A 290 30.09 -8.10 -26.56
C GLY A 290 28.93 -7.32 -27.18
N VAL A 291 27.96 -6.93 -26.36
CA VAL A 291 26.75 -6.20 -26.77
C VAL A 291 26.84 -4.70 -26.50
N ASP A 292 26.17 -3.89 -27.33
CA ASP A 292 26.10 -2.44 -27.14
C ASP A 292 25.25 -2.04 -25.92
N CYS A 293 24.31 -2.90 -25.51
CA CYS A 293 23.47 -2.64 -24.35
C CYS A 293 23.07 -3.93 -23.64
N VAL A 294 22.98 -3.87 -22.31
CA VAL A 294 22.39 -4.93 -21.49
C VAL A 294 21.19 -4.35 -20.76
N LEU A 295 20.02 -4.98 -20.89
CA LEU A 295 18.87 -4.73 -20.01
C LEU A 295 18.84 -5.82 -18.94
N ASN A 296 19.39 -5.51 -17.76
CA ASN A 296 19.55 -6.46 -16.67
C ASN A 296 18.41 -6.42 -15.66
N SER A 297 17.95 -7.61 -15.28
CA SER A 297 17.03 -7.84 -14.16
C SER A 297 17.44 -9.05 -13.29
N LEU A 298 18.63 -9.60 -13.53
CA LEU A 298 19.20 -10.71 -12.77
C LEU A 298 20.10 -10.17 -11.63
N SER A 299 20.48 -11.05 -10.71
CA SER A 299 21.23 -10.70 -9.50
C SER A 299 22.44 -11.60 -9.30
N GLY A 300 23.38 -11.18 -8.44
CA GLY A 300 24.55 -11.98 -8.06
C GLY A 300 25.46 -12.33 -9.25
N ASP A 301 25.95 -13.58 -9.32
CA ASP A 301 26.89 -14.04 -10.36
C ASP A 301 26.40 -13.77 -11.79
N GLN A 302 25.09 -13.79 -12.00
CA GLN A 302 24.50 -13.52 -13.30
C GLN A 302 24.65 -12.05 -13.68
N LEU A 303 24.44 -11.12 -12.74
CA LEU A 303 24.67 -9.69 -12.97
C LEU A 303 26.13 -9.44 -13.35
N PHE A 304 27.08 -10.07 -12.66
CA PHE A 304 28.51 -9.95 -12.99
C PHE A 304 28.82 -10.51 -14.38
N ALA A 305 28.29 -11.69 -14.72
CA ALA A 305 28.43 -12.25 -16.07
C ALA A 305 27.79 -11.36 -17.14
N SER A 306 26.72 -10.63 -16.82
CA SER A 306 26.10 -9.64 -17.72
C SER A 306 27.01 -8.43 -17.97
N LEU A 307 27.80 -7.99 -16.98
CA LEU A 307 28.79 -6.93 -17.16
C LEU A 307 29.93 -7.38 -18.08
N GLU A 308 30.36 -8.64 -17.96
CA GLU A 308 31.47 -9.17 -18.77
C GLU A 308 31.17 -9.29 -20.27
N VAL A 309 29.89 -9.31 -20.66
CA VAL A 309 29.48 -9.34 -22.07
C VAL A 309 29.14 -7.96 -22.62
N LEU A 310 29.33 -6.90 -21.83
CA LEU A 310 29.15 -5.54 -22.31
C LEU A 310 30.34 -5.16 -23.21
N GLY A 311 30.04 -4.73 -24.43
CA GLY A 311 31.07 -4.27 -25.36
C GLY A 311 31.61 -2.89 -25.00
N GLU A 312 32.68 -2.48 -25.68
CA GLU A 312 33.24 -1.13 -25.54
C GLU A 312 32.17 -0.06 -25.79
N TYR A 313 32.13 0.95 -24.93
CA TYR A 313 31.11 2.03 -24.94
C TYR A 313 29.66 1.55 -24.76
N GLY A 314 29.47 0.32 -24.30
CA GLY A 314 28.16 -0.26 -24.05
C GLY A 314 27.42 0.39 -22.88
N HIS A 315 26.10 0.24 -22.87
CA HIS A 315 25.21 0.78 -21.83
C HIS A 315 24.59 -0.34 -20.99
N PHE A 316 24.90 -0.35 -19.70
CA PHE A 316 24.28 -1.29 -18.75
C PHE A 316 23.04 -0.68 -18.09
N CYS A 317 21.86 -1.17 -18.46
CA CYS A 317 20.57 -0.74 -17.93
C CYS A 317 20.10 -1.69 -16.81
N GLU A 318 20.39 -1.33 -15.56
CA GLU A 318 19.94 -2.08 -14.38
C GLU A 318 18.51 -1.71 -13.99
N ILE A 319 17.58 -2.67 -14.07
CA ILE A 319 16.20 -2.52 -13.59
C ILE A 319 15.88 -3.39 -12.37
N GLY A 320 16.75 -4.35 -12.03
CA GLY A 320 16.72 -5.09 -10.78
C GLY A 320 17.00 -4.19 -9.57
N LYS A 321 16.53 -4.61 -8.40
CA LYS A 321 16.69 -3.84 -7.14
C LYS A 321 17.45 -4.57 -6.04
N TYR A 322 17.62 -5.89 -6.16
CA TYR A 322 18.19 -6.72 -5.10
C TYR A 322 19.63 -6.31 -4.74
N ASP A 323 20.55 -6.32 -5.71
CA ASP A 323 21.95 -5.97 -5.46
C ASP A 323 22.15 -4.50 -5.10
N LEU A 324 21.35 -3.60 -5.67
CA LEU A 324 21.34 -2.18 -5.31
C LEU A 324 20.96 -1.96 -3.84
N GLN A 325 19.97 -2.70 -3.32
CA GLN A 325 19.54 -2.59 -1.93
C GLN A 325 20.55 -3.20 -0.95
N ASN A 326 21.24 -4.26 -1.36
CA ASN A 326 22.27 -4.89 -0.55
C ASN A 326 23.63 -4.17 -0.65
N ASN A 327 23.73 -3.10 -1.44
CA ASN A 327 24.98 -2.39 -1.72
C ASN A 327 26.10 -3.36 -2.15
N THR A 328 25.75 -4.31 -3.03
CA THR A 328 26.70 -5.31 -3.53
C THR A 328 27.88 -4.61 -4.22
N SER A 329 29.11 -4.96 -3.84
CA SER A 329 30.31 -4.38 -4.45
C SER A 329 30.51 -4.89 -5.88
N PHE A 330 30.96 -4.01 -6.77
CA PHE A 330 31.28 -4.34 -8.16
C PHE A 330 32.71 -3.90 -8.50
N GLY A 331 33.40 -4.71 -9.29
CA GLY A 331 34.76 -4.41 -9.74
C GLY A 331 34.75 -3.31 -10.79
N MET A 332 35.34 -2.15 -10.50
CA MET A 332 35.42 -1.02 -11.44
C MET A 332 36.23 -1.32 -12.70
N LYS A 333 37.01 -2.41 -12.74
CA LYS A 333 37.72 -2.85 -13.95
C LYS A 333 36.75 -3.27 -15.07
N ALA A 334 35.52 -3.63 -14.74
CA ALA A 334 34.49 -4.06 -15.68
C ALA A 334 33.60 -2.90 -16.19
N LEU A 335 33.86 -1.66 -15.76
CA LEU A 335 33.21 -0.42 -16.21
C LEU A 335 34.18 0.40 -17.05
#